data_AF-A0A6V7J9Z1-F1
#
_entry.id   AF-A0A6V7J9Z1-F1
#
_cell.length_a   1.000
_cell.length_b   1.000
_cell.length_c   1.000
_cell.angle_alpha   90.00
_cell.angle_beta   90.00
_cell.angle_gamma   90.00
#
_symmetry.space_group_name_H-M   'P 1'
#
loop_
_entity.id
_entity.type
_entity.pdbx_description
1 polymer ?
#
loop_
_entity_poly.entity_id
_entity_poly.type
_entity_poly.pdbx_seq_one_letter_code
_entity_poly.pdbx_strand_id
1 'polypeptide(L)'
;FALDCKCRFDDNASFRQKALFDLRDWTQEDPKEVEAAKFDLNYIALDGNIGCMVNGAGLAMATMDIIKLHGGEPANFLDVGGGASTSSVKEAFKIITSDPR
;
A
#
# COMPACT_ATOMS: atom_id res chain seq x y z
N PHE A 1 13.04 -2.41 34.78
CA PHE A 1 13.32 -3.17 33.55
C PHE A 1 12.07 -3.14 32.68
N ALA A 2 12.23 -3.01 31.36
CA ALA A 2 11.10 -3.18 30.45
C ALA A 2 10.84 -4.67 30.28
N LEU A 3 9.58 -5.10 30.50
CA LEU A 3 9.15 -6.48 30.27
C LEU A 3 8.78 -6.71 28.80
N ASP A 4 8.22 -5.68 28.14
CA ASP A 4 7.87 -5.65 26.73
C ASP A 4 8.02 -4.22 26.19
N CYS A 5 8.25 -4.08 24.88
CA CYS A 5 8.38 -2.79 24.21
C CYS A 5 7.93 -2.90 22.74
N LYS A 6 7.12 -1.93 22.31
CA LYS A 6 6.74 -1.74 20.90
C LYS A 6 7.20 -0.37 20.43
N CYS A 7 8.12 -0.36 19.47
CA CYS A 7 8.58 0.85 18.80
C CYS A 7 7.99 0.93 17.40
N ARG A 8 7.61 2.13 16.98
CA ARG A 8 7.35 2.45 15.56
C ARG A 8 8.30 3.57 15.16
N PHE A 9 8.83 3.49 13.95
CA PHE A 9 9.74 4.48 13.41
C PHE A 9 9.05 5.22 12.26
N ASP A 10 9.49 6.46 12.01
CA ASP A 10 9.02 7.26 10.89
C ASP A 10 9.74 6.82 9.61
N ASP A 11 9.00 6.26 8.65
CA ASP A 11 9.55 5.76 7.38
C ASP A 11 10.26 6.86 6.57
N ASN A 12 9.82 8.11 6.70
CA ASN A 12 10.45 9.25 6.05
C ASN A 12 11.83 9.59 6.64
N ALA A 13 12.19 9.03 7.80
CA ALA A 13 13.50 9.22 8.43
C ALA A 13 14.55 8.20 7.97
N SER A 14 14.20 7.26 7.09
CA SER A 14 15.07 6.19 6.61
C SER A 14 16.42 6.67 6.07
N PHE A 15 16.44 7.79 5.35
CA PHE A 15 17.66 8.38 4.76
C PHE A 15 18.76 8.68 5.79
N ARG A 16 18.39 8.97 7.05
CA ARG A 16 19.33 9.35 8.13
C ARG A 16 19.49 8.28 9.22
N GLN A 17 18.71 7.20 9.18
CA GLN A 17 18.71 6.13 10.20
C GLN A 17 18.99 4.75 9.60
N LYS A 18 19.99 4.65 8.71
CA LYS A 18 20.29 3.42 7.94
C LYS A 18 20.36 2.16 8.81
N ALA A 19 21.12 2.21 9.91
CA ALA A 19 21.29 1.07 10.82
C ALA A 19 19.99 0.56 11.45
N LEU A 20 18.97 1.41 11.63
CA LEU A 20 17.66 0.98 12.12
C LEU A 20 16.83 0.33 11.01
N PHE A 21 16.87 0.88 9.80
CA PHE A 21 16.11 0.35 8.67
C PHE A 21 16.72 -0.93 8.08
N ASP A 22 18.03 -1.17 8.31
CA ASP A 22 18.69 -2.44 8.01
C ASP A 22 18.15 -3.60 8.87
N LEU A 23 17.51 -3.30 10.01
CA LEU A 23 16.85 -4.30 10.88
C LEU A 23 15.41 -4.60 10.47
N ARG A 24 14.91 -4.03 9.36
CA ARG A 24 13.53 -4.22 8.90
C ARG A 24 13.30 -5.68 8.50
N ASP A 25 12.31 -6.30 9.14
CA ASP A 25 11.90 -7.68 8.85
C ASP A 25 10.71 -7.69 7.89
N TRP A 26 10.99 -7.90 6.61
CA TRP A 26 9.99 -7.97 5.54
C TRP A 26 9.00 -9.13 5.68
N THR A 27 9.31 -10.15 6.51
CA THR A 27 8.40 -11.29 6.72
C THR A 27 7.20 -10.94 7.59
N GLN A 28 7.25 -9.80 8.29
CA GLN A 28 6.17 -9.28 9.12
C GLN A 28 5.23 -8.34 8.36
N GLU A 29 5.55 -8.00 7.11
CA GLU A 29 4.77 -7.09 6.27
C GLU A 29 3.99 -7.86 5.21
N ASP A 30 2.91 -7.28 4.69
CA ASP A 30 2.15 -7.90 3.61
C ASP A 30 3.01 -7.96 2.33
N PRO A 31 3.22 -9.15 1.73
CA PRO A 31 4.05 -9.28 0.52
C PRO A 31 3.62 -8.38 -0.63
N LYS A 32 2.32 -8.07 -0.76
CA LYS A 32 1.79 -7.19 -1.82
C LYS A 32 2.17 -5.73 -1.58
N GLU A 33 2.14 -5.29 -0.32
CA GLU A 33 2.58 -3.94 0.06
C GLU A 33 4.09 -3.77 -0.17
N VAL A 34 4.87 -4.79 0.18
CA VAL A 34 6.32 -4.82 -0.06
C VAL A 34 6.64 -4.82 -1.56
N GLU A 35 5.86 -5.53 -2.38
CA GLU A 35 6.02 -5.51 -3.84
C GLU A 35 5.62 -4.16 -4.43
N ALA A 36 4.50 -3.59 -4.00
CA ALA A 36 4.03 -2.26 -4.41
C ALA A 36 5.08 -1.17 -4.12
N ALA A 37 5.67 -1.20 -2.92
CA ALA A 37 6.69 -0.24 -2.50
C ALA A 37 7.93 -0.23 -3.41
N LYS A 38 8.28 -1.35 -4.07
CA LYS A 38 9.40 -1.40 -5.03
C LYS A 38 9.15 -0.60 -6.31
N PHE A 39 7.88 -0.36 -6.63
CA PHE A 39 7.45 0.38 -7.82
C PHE A 39 6.92 1.79 -7.48
N ASP A 40 7.20 2.27 -6.27
CA ASP A 40 6.71 3.55 -5.76
C ASP A 40 5.17 3.62 -5.73
N LEU A 41 4.53 2.47 -5.48
CA LEU A 41 3.09 2.33 -5.36
C LEU A 41 2.70 2.20 -3.89
N ASN A 42 1.67 2.94 -3.47
CA ASN A 42 1.10 2.77 -2.13
C ASN A 42 -0.11 1.85 -2.23
N TYR A 43 0.05 0.59 -1.83
CA TYR A 43 -1.01 -0.41 -1.80
C TYR A 43 -1.39 -0.74 -0.36
N ILE A 44 -2.68 -0.94 -0.09
CA ILE A 44 -3.18 -1.52 1.17
C ILE A 44 -4.29 -2.50 0.82
N ALA A 45 -4.19 -3.73 1.33
CA ALA A 45 -5.22 -4.75 1.12
C ALA A 45 -6.44 -4.48 2.02
N LEU A 46 -7.64 -4.67 1.46
CA LEU A 46 -8.92 -4.57 2.17
C LEU A 46 -9.75 -5.85 1.91
N ASP A 47 -10.85 -6.00 2.65
CA ASP A 47 -11.73 -7.17 2.57
C ASP A 47 -12.95 -6.94 1.67
N GLY A 48 -12.72 -6.53 0.43
CA GLY A 48 -13.76 -6.27 -0.57
C GLY A 48 -13.59 -7.04 -1.87
N ASN A 49 -14.37 -6.67 -2.88
CA ASN A 49 -14.43 -7.32 -4.20
C ASN A 49 -14.31 -6.33 -5.38
N ILE A 50 -14.12 -5.04 -5.11
CA ILE A 50 -13.92 -4.02 -6.15
C ILE A 50 -12.50 -3.45 -6.04
N GLY A 51 -11.66 -3.84 -7.00
CA GLY A 51 -10.30 -3.32 -7.11
C GLY A 51 -10.28 -1.85 -7.52
N CYS A 52 -9.51 -1.03 -6.81
CA CYS A 52 -9.39 0.40 -7.08
C CYS A 52 -7.95 0.77 -7.46
N MET A 53 -7.77 1.57 -8.51
CA MET A 53 -6.48 2.16 -8.88
C MET A 53 -6.69 3.64 -9.16
N VAL A 54 -6.03 4.49 -8.38
CA VAL A 54 -6.28 5.94 -8.42
C VAL A 54 -4.97 6.70 -8.34
N ASN A 55 -4.94 7.90 -8.91
CA ASN A 55 -3.79 8.80 -8.82
C ASN A 55 -4.03 9.82 -7.70
N GLY A 56 -3.29 9.68 -6.61
CA GLY A 56 -3.35 10.50 -5.41
C GLY A 56 -4.16 9.87 -4.28
N ALA A 57 -3.57 9.79 -3.09
CA ALA A 57 -4.17 9.21 -1.90
C ALA A 57 -5.54 9.81 -1.53
N GLY A 58 -5.72 11.13 -1.68
CA GLY A 58 -7.00 11.79 -1.41
C GLY A 58 -8.12 11.34 -2.34
N LEU A 59 -7.83 11.20 -3.64
CA LEU A 59 -8.79 10.72 -4.62
C LEU A 59 -9.05 9.21 -4.44
N ALA A 60 -8.02 8.44 -4.04
CA ALA A 60 -8.14 7.03 -3.74
C ALA A 60 -9.12 6.80 -2.57
N MET A 61 -8.99 7.56 -1.48
CA MET A 61 -9.94 7.53 -0.36
C MET A 61 -11.36 7.90 -0.78
N ALA A 62 -11.53 9.00 -1.52
CA ALA A 62 -12.85 9.42 -2.00
C ALA A 62 -13.51 8.37 -2.92
N THR A 63 -12.71 7.66 -3.72
CA THR A 63 -13.21 6.59 -4.60
C THR A 63 -13.71 5.40 -3.78
N MET A 64 -12.97 4.99 -2.75
CA MET A 64 -13.42 3.95 -1.82
C MET A 64 -14.70 4.35 -1.09
N ASP A 65 -14.79 5.61 -0.64
CA ASP A 65 -15.99 6.14 0.02
C ASP A 65 -17.21 6.08 -0.91
N ILE A 66 -17.06 6.48 -2.17
CA ILE A 66 -18.13 6.42 -3.18
C ILE A 66 -18.58 4.99 -3.44
N ILE A 67 -17.63 4.04 -3.56
CA ILE A 67 -17.94 2.62 -3.76
C ILE A 67 -18.76 2.08 -2.59
N LYS A 68 -18.31 2.36 -1.36
CA LYS A 68 -19.00 1.95 -0.13
C LYS A 68 -20.38 2.59 -0.02
N LEU A 69 -20.51 3.87 -0.37
CA LEU A 69 -21.78 4.59 -0.38
C LEU A 69 -22.82 3.96 -1.33
N HIS A 70 -22.38 3.40 -2.45
CA HIS A 70 -23.24 2.70 -3.41
C HIS A 70 -23.38 1.19 -3.14
N GLY A 71 -22.96 0.72 -1.96
CA GLY A 71 -23.13 -0.67 -1.53
C GLY A 71 -22.09 -1.66 -2.06
N GLY A 72 -21.00 -1.17 -2.68
CA GLY A 72 -19.85 -2.00 -3.04
C GLY A 72 -18.83 -2.12 -1.89
N GLU A 73 -17.94 -3.09 -1.98
CA GLU A 73 -16.86 -3.28 -1.01
C GLU A 73 -15.50 -3.09 -1.70
N PRO A 74 -14.74 -2.03 -1.38
CA PRO A 74 -13.43 -1.83 -1.97
C PRO A 74 -12.45 -2.92 -1.52
N ALA A 75 -11.83 -3.61 -2.48
CA ALA A 75 -10.89 -4.71 -2.23
C ALA A 75 -9.48 -4.22 -1.87
N ASN A 76 -9.14 -2.99 -2.24
CA ASN A 76 -7.83 -2.42 -1.97
C ASN A 76 -7.85 -0.90 -2.02
N PHE A 77 -6.84 -0.30 -1.39
CA PHE A 77 -6.37 1.04 -1.67
C PHE A 77 -5.13 0.93 -2.57
N LEU A 78 -5.08 1.70 -3.66
CA LEU A 78 -3.88 1.80 -4.49
C LEU A 78 -3.73 3.21 -5.05
N ASP A 79 -2.64 3.87 -4.65
CA ASP A 79 -2.20 5.15 -5.21
C ASP A 79 -0.99 4.93 -6.14
N VAL A 80 -1.16 5.28 -7.42
CA VAL A 80 -0.11 5.20 -8.46
C VAL A 80 0.76 6.46 -8.56
N GLY A 81 0.43 7.51 -7.81
CA GLY A 81 1.15 8.79 -7.80
C GLY A 81 1.03 9.61 -9.09
N GLY A 82 1.38 10.90 -9.00
CA GLY A 82 1.22 11.88 -10.09
C GLY A 82 1.99 11.57 -11.39
N GLY A 83 3.04 10.75 -11.30
CA GLY A 83 3.94 10.40 -12.41
C GLY A 83 3.79 8.97 -12.93
N ALA A 84 2.57 8.40 -12.88
CA ALA A 84 2.32 7.00 -13.22
C ALA A 84 2.90 6.60 -14.60
N SER A 85 3.97 5.81 -14.57
CA SER A 85 4.61 5.26 -15.76
C SER A 85 3.86 4.03 -16.28
N THR A 86 4.04 3.67 -17.56
CA THR A 86 3.44 2.44 -18.12
C THR A 86 3.89 1.18 -17.36
N SER A 87 5.12 1.16 -16.85
CA SER A 87 5.62 0.10 -15.98
C SER A 87 4.92 0.08 -14.62
N SER A 88 4.77 1.22 -13.96
CA SER A 88 4.08 1.31 -12.65
C SER A 88 2.63 0.86 -12.75
N VAL A 89 1.91 1.29 -13.81
CA VAL A 89 0.52 0.86 -14.06
C VAL A 89 0.42 -0.64 -14.34
N LYS A 90 1.39 -1.21 -15.08
CA LYS A 90 1.42 -2.66 -15.33
C LYS A 90 1.59 -3.47 -14.04
N GLU A 91 2.48 -3.04 -13.15
CA GLU A 91 2.70 -3.73 -11.87
C GLU A 91 1.51 -3.53 -10.92
N ALA A 92 0.93 -2.33 -10.88
CA ALA A 92 -0.34 -2.07 -10.20
C ALA A 92 -1.45 -3.05 -10.61
N PHE A 93 -1.63 -3.26 -11.92
CA PHE A 93 -2.61 -4.23 -12.42
C PHE A 93 -2.29 -5.67 -12.01
N LYS A 94 -1.02 -6.09 -12.03
CA LYS A 94 -0.64 -7.43 -11.57
C LYS A 94 -0.96 -7.63 -10.10
N ILE A 95 -0.68 -6.64 -9.25
CA ILE A 95 -0.97 -6.71 -7.81
C ILE A 95 -2.47 -6.85 -7.57
N ILE A 96 -3.29 -6.01 -8.22
CA ILE A 96 -4.76 -6.07 -8.09
C ILE A 96 -5.30 -7.42 -8.58
N THR A 97 -4.87 -7.88 -9.76
CA THR A 97 -5.36 -9.15 -10.35
C THR A 97 -4.80 -10.40 -9.69
N SER A 98 -3.76 -10.27 -8.86
CA SER A 98 -3.26 -11.36 -8.01
C SER A 98 -4.14 -11.61 -6.79
N ASP A 99 -4.99 -10.65 -6.40
CA ASP A 99 -6.00 -10.89 -5.37
C ASP A 99 -7.12 -11.76 -5.96
N PRO A 100 -7.40 -12.94 -5.38
CA PRO A 100 -8.46 -13.82 -5.88
C PRO A 100 -9.89 -13.31 -5.58
N ARG A 101 -10.04 -12.20 -4.86
CA ARG A 101 -11.32 -11.64 -4.39
C ARG A 101 -11.81 -10.49 -5.27
#